data_AF-A0A9P0I3G3-F1
#
_entry.id   AF-A0A9P0I3G3-F1
#
_cell.length_a   1.000
_cell.length_b   1.000
_cell.length_c   1.000
_cell.angle_alpha   90.00
_cell.angle_beta   90.00
_cell.angle_gamma   90.00
#
_symmetry.space_group_name_H-M   'P 1'
#
loop_
_entity.id
_entity.type
_entity.pdbx_description
1 polymer ?
#
loop_
_entity_poly.entity_id
_entity_poly.type
_entity_poly.pdbx_seq_one_letter_code
_entity_poly.pdbx_strand_id
1 'polypeptide(L)'
;MFGKLLNESGRPMLYSCSWPAYQSHPNYLAIAESCNIWRNYADIGNSWQSVVGIMTWFGDHQDEFVKFAGPGHFNDPDMLVIGNSGLTVDQARVQMAVWSILAAPLIMSADLSTMKSEFKEVLLNKDVIAVNQDVLGKQGLRVWTSDDKKQVIWHRELQGKARALAFVNLGDKAIDNSYTHEQMELPIQDFIVQVCSLVPVLHQYHHPLLSKGLLALERVLY
;
A
#
# COMPACT_ATOMS: atom_id res chain seq x y z
N MET A 1 -13.80 4.55 27.02
CA MET A 1 -12.68 4.69 26.05
C MET A 1 -12.73 6.10 25.46
N PHE A 2 -11.59 6.69 25.09
CA PHE A 2 -11.51 8.09 24.65
C PHE A 2 -12.38 8.41 23.42
N GLY A 3 -12.55 7.47 22.49
CA GLY A 3 -13.47 7.61 21.34
C GLY A 3 -14.92 7.93 21.74
N LYS A 4 -15.41 7.40 22.87
CA LYS A 4 -16.74 7.76 23.40
C LYS A 4 -16.82 9.23 23.81
N LEU A 5 -15.79 9.73 24.48
CA LEU A 5 -15.71 11.12 24.93
C LEU A 5 -15.60 12.09 23.73
N LEU A 6 -14.88 11.69 22.67
CA LEU A 6 -14.85 12.46 21.42
C LEU A 6 -16.25 12.58 20.81
N ASN A 7 -17.02 11.49 20.78
CA ASN A 7 -18.38 11.51 20.25
C ASN A 7 -19.34 12.36 21.11
N GLU A 8 -19.23 12.28 22.45
CA GLU A 8 -20.02 13.08 23.39
C GLU A 8 -19.80 14.61 23.23
N SER A 9 -18.69 15.04 22.61
CA SER A 9 -18.47 16.45 22.28
C SER A 9 -19.40 16.99 21.17
N GLY A 10 -20.04 16.12 20.39
CA GLY A 10 -20.88 16.48 19.25
C GLY A 10 -20.12 16.96 18.00
N ARG A 11 -18.79 17.03 18.04
CA ARG A 11 -17.95 17.40 16.89
C ARG A 11 -17.36 16.15 16.22
N PRO A 12 -17.57 15.94 14.91
CA PRO A 12 -16.86 14.91 14.16
C PRO A 12 -15.35 15.16 14.18
N MET A 13 -14.59 14.20 14.68
CA MET A 13 -13.12 14.25 14.76
C MET A 13 -12.58 12.89 14.37
N LEU A 14 -11.64 12.86 13.42
CA LEU A 14 -10.90 11.63 13.10
C LEU A 14 -10.10 11.21 14.33
N TYR A 15 -10.26 9.96 14.74
CA TYR A 15 -9.51 9.40 15.86
C TYR A 15 -8.50 8.37 15.37
N SER A 16 -7.22 8.74 15.42
CA SER A 16 -6.09 7.86 15.14
C SER A 16 -5.58 7.22 16.43
N CYS A 17 -5.48 5.90 16.46
CA CYS A 17 -5.12 5.13 17.64
C CYS A 17 -3.80 4.38 17.46
N SER A 18 -2.84 4.58 18.34
CA SER A 18 -1.63 3.73 18.38
C SER A 18 -1.84 2.43 19.16
N TRP A 19 -3.07 2.12 19.56
CA TRP A 19 -3.40 1.04 20.48
C TRP A 19 -2.75 -0.31 20.10
N PRO A 20 -2.91 -0.85 18.87
CA PRO A 20 -2.33 -2.16 18.56
C PRO A 20 -0.80 -2.20 18.58
N ALA A 21 -0.10 -1.12 18.20
CA ALA A 21 1.36 -1.06 18.25
C ALA A 21 1.97 -1.22 19.66
N TYR A 22 1.19 -0.98 20.73
CA TYR A 22 1.62 -1.13 22.12
C TYR A 22 1.07 -2.39 22.81
N GLN A 23 0.56 -3.37 22.04
CA GLN A 23 0.01 -4.60 22.57
C GLN A 23 0.51 -5.84 21.83
N SER A 24 0.65 -6.97 22.53
CA SER A 24 1.04 -8.24 21.92
C SER A 24 -0.12 -8.97 21.22
N HIS A 25 -1.33 -8.83 21.75
CA HIS A 25 -2.54 -9.51 21.22
C HIS A 25 -3.70 -8.51 21.15
N PRO A 26 -3.67 -7.58 20.17
CA PRO A 26 -4.69 -6.55 20.04
C PRO A 26 -6.06 -7.13 19.67
N ASN A 27 -7.12 -6.58 20.27
CA ASN A 27 -8.50 -6.89 19.88
C ASN A 27 -8.93 -5.96 18.74
N TYR A 28 -8.69 -6.38 17.50
CA TYR A 28 -9.00 -5.58 16.32
C TYR A 28 -10.49 -5.25 16.11
N LEU A 29 -11.41 -6.08 16.63
CA LEU A 29 -12.84 -5.76 16.61
C LEU A 29 -13.12 -4.52 17.48
N ALA A 30 -12.64 -4.52 18.72
CA ALA A 30 -12.83 -3.39 19.63
C ALA A 30 -12.10 -2.12 19.13
N ILE A 31 -10.95 -2.29 18.47
CA ILE A 31 -10.22 -1.18 17.85
C ILE A 31 -11.04 -0.58 16.70
N ALA A 32 -11.55 -1.40 15.77
CA ALA A 32 -12.34 -0.94 14.63
C ALA A 32 -13.65 -0.24 15.05
N GLU A 33 -14.29 -0.68 16.14
CA GLU A 33 -15.48 -0.02 16.70
C GLU A 33 -15.18 1.36 17.32
N SER A 34 -13.91 1.67 17.56
CA SER A 34 -13.52 2.80 18.41
C SER A 34 -12.61 3.81 17.73
N CYS A 35 -11.90 3.42 16.68
CA CYS A 35 -10.83 4.18 16.03
C CYS A 35 -11.09 4.28 14.53
N ASN A 36 -10.78 5.43 13.92
CA ASN A 36 -10.91 5.59 12.47
C ASN A 36 -9.70 5.04 11.72
N ILE A 37 -8.53 5.15 12.31
CA ILE A 37 -7.29 4.54 11.82
C ILE A 37 -6.48 4.04 13.01
N TRP A 38 -5.63 3.04 12.83
CA TRP A 38 -4.76 2.59 13.90
C TRP A 38 -3.39 2.12 13.44
N ARG A 39 -2.34 2.53 14.17
CA ARG A 39 -0.96 2.09 13.94
C ARG A 39 -0.78 0.68 14.46
N ASN A 40 -0.51 -0.27 13.55
CA ASN A 40 -0.34 -1.68 13.88
C ASN A 40 1.06 -2.03 14.37
N TYR A 41 2.09 -1.35 13.85
CA TYR A 41 3.48 -1.78 13.96
C TYR A 41 4.42 -0.61 14.30
N ALA A 42 5.72 -0.90 14.36
CA ALA A 42 6.79 0.04 14.66
C ALA A 42 6.78 1.30 13.78
N ASP A 43 7.39 2.37 14.29
CA ASP A 43 7.53 3.64 13.59
C ASP A 43 8.38 3.51 12.33
N ILE A 44 7.98 4.24 11.28
CA ILE A 44 8.74 4.34 10.05
C ILE A 44 9.95 5.26 10.22
N GLY A 45 11.11 4.74 9.85
CA GLY A 45 12.34 5.51 9.69
C GLY A 45 12.52 5.98 8.24
N ASN A 46 13.31 7.04 8.05
CA ASN A 46 13.68 7.56 6.73
C ASN A 46 14.72 6.67 6.03
N SER A 47 14.36 5.42 5.71
CA SER A 47 15.23 4.45 5.03
C SER A 47 14.42 3.38 4.29
N TRP A 48 15.01 2.83 3.22
CA TRP A 48 14.41 1.73 2.47
C TRP A 48 14.16 0.49 3.34
N GLN A 49 15.08 0.17 4.25
CA GLN A 49 14.98 -0.98 5.15
C GLN A 49 13.75 -0.88 6.06
N SER A 50 13.40 0.32 6.54
CA SER A 50 12.21 0.52 7.34
C SER A 50 10.93 0.32 6.54
N VAL A 51 10.86 0.86 5.31
CA VAL A 51 9.73 0.64 4.39
C VAL A 51 9.54 -0.86 4.13
N VAL A 52 10.61 -1.59 3.78
CA VAL A 52 10.56 -3.04 3.54
C VAL A 52 10.16 -3.80 4.81
N GLY A 53 10.67 -3.40 5.99
CA GLY A 53 10.32 -4.02 7.26
C GLY A 53 8.84 -3.93 7.58
N ILE A 54 8.24 -2.74 7.38
CA ILE A 54 6.79 -2.53 7.56
C ILE A 54 5.99 -3.34 6.54
N MET A 55 6.35 -3.27 5.25
CA MET A 55 5.67 -4.04 4.20
C MET A 55 5.71 -5.55 4.48
N THR A 56 6.86 -6.05 4.90
CA THR A 56 7.04 -7.48 5.22
C THR A 56 6.17 -7.86 6.40
N TRP A 57 6.18 -7.07 7.48
CA TRP A 57 5.36 -7.34 8.66
C TRP A 57 3.86 -7.33 8.32
N PHE A 58 3.40 -6.34 7.55
CA PHE A 58 2.01 -6.27 7.10
C PHE A 58 1.61 -7.47 6.26
N GLY A 59 2.48 -7.94 5.36
CA GLY A 59 2.22 -9.12 4.53
C GLY A 59 2.28 -10.44 5.31
N ASP A 60 3.12 -10.52 6.35
CA ASP A 60 3.28 -11.72 7.19
C ASP A 60 2.11 -11.89 8.19
N HIS A 61 1.46 -10.79 8.61
CA HIS A 61 0.40 -10.79 9.63
C HIS A 61 -0.98 -10.38 9.09
N GLN A 62 -1.13 -10.25 7.75
CA GLN A 62 -2.33 -9.68 7.12
C GLN A 62 -3.64 -10.36 7.56
N ASP A 63 -3.64 -11.67 7.76
CA ASP A 63 -4.83 -12.46 8.12
C ASP A 63 -5.40 -12.10 9.51
N GLU A 64 -4.58 -11.49 10.38
CA GLU A 64 -4.98 -11.09 11.72
C GLU A 64 -5.90 -9.87 11.71
N PHE A 65 -5.65 -8.92 10.80
CA PHE A 65 -6.27 -7.59 10.86
C PHE A 65 -6.98 -7.14 9.59
N VAL A 66 -6.72 -7.73 8.42
CA VAL A 66 -7.24 -7.23 7.13
C VAL A 66 -8.77 -7.16 7.09
N LYS A 67 -9.45 -8.14 7.69
CA LYS A 67 -10.93 -8.22 7.73
C LYS A 67 -11.59 -7.10 8.53
N PHE A 68 -10.82 -6.38 9.35
CA PHE A 68 -11.31 -5.25 10.14
C PHE A 68 -11.05 -3.90 9.46
N ALA A 69 -10.36 -3.86 8.33
CA ALA A 69 -10.21 -2.63 7.54
C ALA A 69 -11.41 -2.42 6.62
N GLY A 70 -11.89 -1.18 6.54
CA GLY A 70 -13.01 -0.78 5.70
C GLY A 70 -13.39 0.69 5.88
N PRO A 71 -14.42 1.17 5.15
CA PRO A 71 -14.87 2.56 5.25
C PRO A 71 -15.10 3.02 6.69
N GLY A 72 -14.24 3.93 7.16
CA GLY A 72 -14.32 4.53 8.48
C GLY A 72 -13.39 3.92 9.53
N HIS A 73 -12.65 2.85 9.22
CA HIS A 73 -11.75 2.12 10.13
C HIS A 73 -10.62 1.42 9.34
N PHE A 74 -9.41 1.99 9.31
CA PHE A 74 -8.29 1.50 8.47
C PHE A 74 -7.01 1.16 9.25
N ASN A 75 -6.24 0.18 8.76
CA ASN A 75 -4.89 -0.07 9.26
C ASN A 75 -3.94 1.05 8.83
N ASP A 76 -3.03 1.45 9.71
CA ASP A 76 -2.04 2.50 9.49
C ASP A 76 -0.62 1.90 9.53
N PRO A 77 0.01 1.67 8.36
CA PRO A 77 1.42 1.29 8.24
C PRO A 77 2.40 2.45 8.46
N ASP A 78 1.94 3.57 9.02
CA ASP A 78 2.69 4.81 9.27
C ASP A 78 2.88 5.69 8.02
N MET A 79 3.51 6.84 8.21
CA MET A 79 3.62 7.93 7.23
C MET A 79 4.33 7.55 5.91
N LEU A 80 4.02 8.30 4.86
CA LEU A 80 4.84 8.36 3.64
C LEU A 80 6.11 9.17 3.92
N VAL A 81 7.28 8.57 3.67
CA VAL A 81 8.60 9.23 3.82
C VAL A 81 9.15 9.74 2.46
N ILE A 82 8.28 9.80 1.46
CA ILE A 82 8.57 10.21 0.09
C ILE A 82 8.96 11.69 0.04
N GLY A 83 10.04 12.00 -0.68
CA GLY A 83 10.58 13.36 -0.81
C GLY A 83 11.63 13.72 0.23
N ASN A 84 11.86 12.86 1.22
CA ASN A 84 13.04 12.93 2.08
C ASN A 84 14.28 12.32 1.39
N SER A 85 15.43 12.35 2.08
CA SER A 85 16.70 11.84 1.56
C SER A 85 16.88 10.31 1.62
N GLY A 86 16.00 9.57 2.30
CA GLY A 86 16.21 8.16 2.61
C GLY A 86 15.77 7.16 1.54
N LEU A 87 15.00 7.61 0.54
CA LEU A 87 14.49 6.78 -0.55
C LEU A 87 14.97 7.28 -1.91
N THR A 88 15.25 6.35 -2.83
CA THR A 88 15.30 6.66 -4.26
C THR A 88 13.89 6.88 -4.82
N VAL A 89 13.78 7.42 -6.02
CA VAL A 89 12.47 7.61 -6.68
C VAL A 89 11.75 6.27 -6.87
N ASP A 90 12.46 5.21 -7.28
CA ASP A 90 11.85 3.90 -7.46
C ASP A 90 11.36 3.28 -6.15
N GLN A 91 12.10 3.48 -5.05
CA GLN A 91 11.67 3.07 -3.72
C GLN A 91 10.45 3.87 -3.24
N ALA A 92 10.41 5.17 -3.54
CA ALA A 92 9.24 5.99 -3.26
C ALA A 92 8.00 5.53 -4.04
N ARG A 93 8.16 5.12 -5.31
CA ARG A 93 7.09 4.51 -6.12
C ARG A 93 6.57 3.23 -5.48
N VAL A 94 7.47 2.37 -4.99
CA VAL A 94 7.07 1.16 -4.25
C VAL A 94 6.27 1.51 -3.00
N GLN A 95 6.74 2.45 -2.17
CA GLN A 95 6.02 2.84 -0.95
C GLN A 95 4.61 3.34 -1.31
N MET A 96 4.50 4.27 -2.26
CA MET A 96 3.21 4.84 -2.67
C MET A 96 2.23 3.77 -3.17
N ALA A 97 2.71 2.85 -4.01
CA ALA A 97 1.86 1.80 -4.56
C ALA A 97 1.41 0.79 -3.50
N VAL A 98 2.33 0.33 -2.64
CA VAL A 98 1.99 -0.67 -1.62
C VAL A 98 1.06 -0.07 -0.56
N TRP A 99 1.29 1.18 -0.11
CA TRP A 99 0.35 1.86 0.80
C TRP A 99 -1.03 2.03 0.15
N SER A 100 -1.06 2.28 -1.16
CA SER A 100 -2.32 2.36 -1.91
C SER A 100 -3.05 1.02 -2.00
N ILE A 101 -2.33 -0.08 -2.21
CA ILE A 101 -2.88 -1.45 -2.15
C ILE A 101 -3.37 -1.79 -0.74
N LEU A 102 -2.65 -1.36 0.29
CA LEU A 102 -3.04 -1.60 1.69
C LEU A 102 -4.24 -0.75 2.17
N ALA A 103 -4.81 0.11 1.31
CA ALA A 103 -5.82 1.10 1.71
C ALA A 103 -5.36 1.97 2.90
N ALA A 104 -4.07 2.24 2.97
CA ALA A 104 -3.45 2.98 4.06
C ALA A 104 -3.78 4.48 3.98
N PRO A 105 -3.74 5.20 5.11
CA PRO A 105 -3.69 6.66 5.11
C PRO A 105 -2.47 7.17 4.32
N LEU A 106 -2.68 8.09 3.38
CA LEU A 106 -1.58 8.74 2.64
C LEU A 106 -1.14 10.03 3.37
N ILE A 107 -0.56 9.87 4.57
CA ILE A 107 -0.09 10.97 5.41
C ILE A 107 1.38 11.25 5.09
N MET A 108 1.67 12.40 4.47
CA MET A 108 3.04 12.79 4.11
C MET A 108 3.81 13.35 5.30
N SER A 109 5.08 12.95 5.42
CA SER A 109 6.03 13.56 6.35
C SER A 109 7.32 13.93 5.61
N ALA A 110 7.32 15.12 5.00
CA ALA A 110 8.44 15.66 4.23
C ALA A 110 8.38 17.19 4.16
N ASP A 111 9.51 17.85 3.88
CA ASP A 111 9.54 19.29 3.62
C ASP A 111 9.01 19.61 2.21
N LEU A 112 7.77 20.08 2.14
CA LEU A 112 7.10 20.41 0.87
C LEU A 112 7.72 21.61 0.15
N SER A 113 8.44 22.49 0.88
CA SER A 113 9.03 23.70 0.31
C SER A 113 10.25 23.40 -0.55
N THR A 114 10.95 22.31 -0.25
CA THR A 114 12.20 21.90 -0.92
C THR A 114 12.08 20.60 -1.70
N MET A 115 10.91 19.94 -1.69
CA MET A 115 10.68 18.67 -2.36
C MET A 115 10.91 18.75 -3.89
N LYS A 116 11.74 17.83 -4.39
CA LYS A 116 12.05 17.71 -5.83
C LYS A 116 10.85 17.24 -6.64
N SER A 117 10.80 17.64 -7.91
CA SER A 117 9.69 17.35 -8.83
C SER A 117 9.42 15.86 -8.99
N GLU A 118 10.46 15.03 -9.07
CA GLU A 118 10.31 13.59 -9.26
C GLU A 118 9.56 12.90 -8.10
N PHE A 119 9.68 13.40 -6.86
CA PHE A 119 8.93 12.87 -5.72
C PHE A 119 7.51 13.46 -5.65
N LYS A 120 7.32 14.71 -6.07
CA LYS A 120 5.99 15.32 -6.22
C LYS A 120 5.15 14.54 -7.23
N GLU A 121 5.75 14.11 -8.34
CA GLU A 121 5.08 13.28 -9.35
C GLU A 121 4.58 11.95 -8.78
N VAL A 122 5.36 11.32 -7.89
CA VAL A 122 4.93 10.10 -7.18
C VAL A 122 3.73 10.39 -6.27
N LEU A 123 3.83 11.43 -5.44
CA LEU A 123 2.80 11.78 -4.44
C LEU A 123 1.50 12.29 -5.07
N LEU A 124 1.57 12.92 -6.24
CA LEU A 124 0.43 13.52 -6.95
C LEU A 124 -0.12 12.64 -8.07
N ASN A 125 0.36 11.40 -8.20
CA ASN A 125 -0.15 10.48 -9.22
C ASN A 125 -1.63 10.16 -8.98
N LYS A 126 -2.50 10.71 -9.84
CA LYS A 126 -3.95 10.61 -9.70
C LYS A 126 -4.47 9.18 -9.79
N ASP A 127 -3.83 8.34 -10.60
CA ASP A 127 -4.29 6.97 -10.78
C ASP A 127 -3.97 6.12 -9.54
N VAL A 128 -2.79 6.31 -8.96
CA VAL A 128 -2.41 5.64 -7.70
C VAL A 128 -3.26 6.13 -6.53
N ILE A 129 -3.52 7.44 -6.46
CA ILE A 129 -4.46 8.01 -5.47
C ILE A 129 -5.87 7.44 -5.67
N ALA A 130 -6.35 7.30 -6.90
CA ALA A 130 -7.67 6.73 -7.17
C ALA A 130 -7.79 5.28 -6.69
N VAL A 131 -6.73 4.48 -6.83
CA VAL A 131 -6.69 3.14 -6.22
C VAL A 131 -6.73 3.21 -4.70
N ASN A 132 -5.95 4.10 -4.08
CA ASN A 132 -5.99 4.28 -2.62
C ASN A 132 -7.41 4.65 -2.13
N GLN A 133 -8.02 5.63 -2.80
CA GLN A 133 -9.33 6.22 -2.47
C GLN A 133 -10.53 5.43 -3.02
N ASP A 134 -10.33 4.20 -3.51
CA ASP A 134 -11.42 3.38 -4.01
C ASP A 134 -12.50 3.15 -2.94
N VAL A 135 -13.75 3.40 -3.32
CA VAL A 135 -14.90 3.45 -2.40
C VAL A 135 -15.28 2.08 -1.82
N LEU A 136 -14.81 0.97 -2.40
CA LEU A 136 -14.98 -0.34 -1.77
C LEU A 136 -14.26 -0.38 -0.41
N GLY A 137 -13.19 0.39 -0.25
CA GLY A 137 -12.44 0.50 1.00
C GLY A 137 -11.81 -0.81 1.48
N LYS A 138 -11.82 -1.86 0.64
CA LYS A 138 -11.25 -3.17 0.98
C LYS A 138 -9.74 -3.10 0.83
N GLN A 139 -9.04 -3.31 1.94
CA GLN A 139 -7.59 -3.44 1.96
C GLN A 139 -7.15 -4.64 1.12
N GLY A 140 -6.06 -4.46 0.36
CA GLY A 140 -5.41 -5.52 -0.40
C GLY A 140 -4.45 -6.38 0.43
N LEU A 141 -3.89 -7.39 -0.22
CA LEU A 141 -3.10 -8.46 0.38
C LEU A 141 -1.78 -8.64 -0.37
N ARG A 142 -0.78 -9.20 0.30
CA ARG A 142 0.34 -9.85 -0.34
C ARG A 142 -0.12 -11.26 -0.75
N VAL A 143 -0.12 -11.52 -2.05
CA VAL A 143 -0.68 -12.76 -2.64
C VAL A 143 0.39 -13.73 -3.09
N TRP A 144 1.60 -13.24 -3.35
CA TRP A 144 2.72 -14.11 -3.73
C TRP A 144 4.06 -13.52 -3.31
N THR A 145 5.03 -14.40 -3.06
CA THR A 145 6.42 -14.06 -2.80
C THR A 145 7.32 -15.14 -3.40
N SER A 146 8.43 -14.75 -4.04
CA SER A 146 9.42 -15.70 -4.55
C SER A 146 10.14 -16.44 -3.43
N ASP A 147 10.73 -17.60 -3.74
CA ASP A 147 11.48 -18.41 -2.77
C ASP A 147 12.63 -17.64 -2.09
N ASP A 148 13.31 -16.77 -2.85
CA ASP A 148 14.38 -15.91 -2.34
C ASP A 148 13.87 -14.63 -1.65
N LYS A 149 12.55 -14.47 -1.55
CA LYS A 149 11.82 -13.34 -0.96
C LYS A 149 12.14 -11.98 -1.57
N LYS A 150 12.67 -11.95 -2.80
CA LYS A 150 12.99 -10.69 -3.48
C LYS A 150 11.86 -10.19 -4.36
N GLN A 151 10.95 -11.06 -4.79
CA GLN A 151 9.82 -10.67 -5.61
C GLN A 151 8.54 -10.82 -4.82
N VAL A 152 7.71 -9.80 -4.84
CA VAL A 152 6.46 -9.77 -4.09
C VAL A 152 5.35 -9.23 -4.97
N ILE A 153 4.19 -9.87 -4.93
CA ILE A 153 2.97 -9.38 -5.59
C ILE A 153 1.96 -9.01 -4.52
N TRP A 154 1.45 -7.78 -4.61
CA TRP A 154 0.33 -7.30 -3.84
C TRP A 154 -0.90 -7.13 -4.74
N HIS A 155 -2.07 -7.36 -4.19
CA HIS A 155 -3.34 -7.35 -4.91
C HIS A 155 -4.42 -6.66 -4.08
N ARG A 156 -5.22 -5.78 -4.69
CA ARG A 156 -6.39 -5.13 -4.09
C ARG A 156 -7.60 -5.26 -4.99
N GLU A 157 -8.73 -5.66 -4.43
CA GLU A 157 -10.02 -5.55 -5.11
C GLU A 157 -10.57 -4.13 -4.97
N LEU A 158 -11.14 -3.63 -6.07
CA LEU A 158 -11.71 -2.30 -6.22
C LEU A 158 -13.19 -2.37 -6.58
N GLN A 159 -13.88 -1.24 -6.54
CA GLN A 159 -15.27 -1.16 -6.97
C GLN A 159 -15.45 -1.63 -8.42
N GLY A 160 -16.59 -2.28 -8.70
CA GLY A 160 -16.94 -2.73 -10.04
C GLY A 160 -16.17 -3.97 -10.49
N LYS A 161 -15.76 -4.81 -9.53
CA LYS A 161 -14.89 -5.98 -9.72
C LYS A 161 -13.49 -5.64 -10.20
N ALA A 162 -13.14 -4.36 -10.31
CA ALA A 162 -11.81 -4.01 -10.76
C ALA A 162 -10.75 -4.48 -9.76
N ARG A 163 -9.50 -4.66 -10.20
CA ARG A 163 -8.39 -5.07 -9.32
C ARG A 163 -7.19 -4.18 -9.55
N ALA A 164 -6.37 -4.00 -8.53
CA ALA A 164 -5.07 -3.33 -8.58
C ALA A 164 -3.98 -4.31 -8.15
N LEU A 165 -2.91 -4.42 -8.94
CA LEU A 165 -1.75 -5.26 -8.64
C LEU A 165 -0.51 -4.39 -8.46
N ALA A 166 0.35 -4.70 -7.49
CA ALA A 166 1.67 -4.09 -7.38
C ALA A 166 2.74 -5.19 -7.32
N PHE A 167 3.60 -5.23 -8.35
CA PHE A 167 4.73 -6.14 -8.39
C PHE A 167 5.99 -5.40 -7.93
N VAL A 168 6.63 -5.94 -6.90
CA VAL A 168 7.74 -5.31 -6.19
C VAL A 168 8.97 -6.18 -6.30
N ASN A 169 10.06 -5.58 -6.78
CA ASN A 169 11.39 -6.19 -6.75
C ASN A 169 12.22 -5.60 -5.63
N LEU A 170 12.44 -6.35 -4.55
CA LEU A 170 13.31 -6.00 -3.42
C LEU A 170 14.79 -6.29 -3.70
N GLY A 171 15.11 -6.99 -4.80
CA GLY A 171 16.47 -7.32 -5.19
C GLY A 171 17.25 -6.14 -5.77
N ASP A 172 18.59 -6.23 -5.67
CA ASP A 172 19.51 -5.21 -6.18
C ASP A 172 19.73 -5.28 -7.70
N LYS A 173 19.14 -6.27 -8.38
CA LYS A 173 19.26 -6.44 -9.83
C LYS A 173 17.91 -6.25 -10.48
N ALA A 174 17.92 -5.60 -11.64
CA ALA A 174 16.79 -5.67 -12.55
C ALA A 174 16.57 -7.13 -12.97
N ILE A 175 15.31 -7.50 -13.18
CA ILE A 175 14.90 -8.85 -13.59
C ILE A 175 13.85 -8.73 -14.68
N ASP A 176 13.79 -9.68 -15.59
CA ASP A 176 12.71 -9.79 -16.57
C ASP A 176 11.91 -11.04 -16.22
N ASN A 177 10.73 -10.84 -15.62
CA ASN A 177 9.90 -11.91 -15.09
C ASN A 177 8.50 -11.86 -15.70
N SER A 178 7.94 -13.03 -15.93
CA SER A 178 6.50 -13.21 -16.15
C SER A 178 5.87 -13.81 -14.90
N TYR A 179 4.62 -13.43 -14.64
CA TYR A 179 3.83 -13.92 -13.53
C TYR A 179 2.57 -14.61 -14.05
N THR A 180 2.23 -15.74 -13.46
CA THR A 180 1.04 -16.52 -13.80
C THR A 180 -0.20 -15.90 -13.14
N HIS A 181 -1.39 -16.20 -13.69
CA HIS A 181 -2.67 -15.81 -13.10
C HIS A 181 -2.81 -16.32 -11.66
N GLU A 182 -2.31 -17.52 -11.38
CA GLU A 182 -2.29 -18.11 -10.04
C GLU A 182 -1.46 -17.27 -9.06
N GLN A 183 -0.25 -16.86 -9.42
CA GLN A 183 0.60 -16.00 -8.58
C GLN A 183 -0.02 -14.61 -8.33
N MET A 184 -0.86 -14.13 -9.24
CA MET A 184 -1.55 -12.85 -9.11
C MET A 184 -2.94 -12.97 -8.45
N GLU A 185 -3.36 -14.18 -8.09
CA GLU A 185 -4.73 -14.50 -7.64
C GLU A 185 -5.83 -14.00 -8.61
N LEU A 186 -5.54 -14.02 -9.91
CA LEU A 186 -6.48 -13.64 -10.96
C LEU A 186 -7.16 -14.86 -11.60
N PRO A 187 -8.43 -14.76 -12.04
CA PRO A 187 -9.04 -15.80 -12.86
C PRO A 187 -8.34 -15.92 -14.23
N ILE A 188 -8.39 -17.10 -14.85
CA ILE A 188 -7.86 -17.33 -16.20
C ILE A 188 -8.84 -16.73 -17.22
N GLN A 189 -8.57 -15.50 -17.65
CA GLN A 189 -9.32 -14.76 -18.67
C GLN A 189 -8.49 -13.59 -19.20
N ASP A 190 -8.92 -12.97 -20.30
CA ASP A 190 -8.30 -11.74 -20.80
C ASP A 190 -8.65 -10.54 -19.92
N PHE A 191 -7.73 -9.58 -19.83
CA PHE A 191 -7.88 -8.37 -19.02
C PHE A 191 -7.47 -7.12 -19.79
N ILE A 192 -8.24 -6.04 -19.59
CA ILE A 192 -7.81 -4.69 -19.99
C ILE A 192 -6.96 -4.13 -18.86
N VAL A 193 -5.78 -3.66 -19.22
CA VAL A 193 -4.75 -3.30 -18.25
C VAL A 193 -4.43 -1.84 -18.45
N GLN A 194 -4.82 -1.05 -17.46
CA GLN A 194 -4.42 0.34 -17.36
C GLN A 194 -3.23 0.43 -16.41
N VAL A 195 -2.05 0.64 -16.97
CA VAL A 195 -0.85 0.92 -16.18
C VAL A 195 -0.99 2.33 -15.60
N CYS A 196 -1.02 2.47 -14.28
CA CYS A 196 -0.84 3.77 -13.60
C CYS A 196 0.62 4.21 -13.78
N SER A 197 1.01 4.58 -14.99
CA SER A 197 2.41 4.70 -15.39
C SER A 197 3.14 5.80 -14.60
N LEU A 198 4.28 5.43 -14.01
CA LEU A 198 5.41 6.32 -13.68
C LEU A 198 6.68 5.98 -14.51
N VAL A 199 6.54 5.07 -15.49
CA VAL A 199 7.52 4.70 -16.53
C VAL A 199 6.72 4.38 -17.82
N PRO A 200 7.15 4.79 -19.03
CA PRO A 200 6.42 4.51 -20.27
C PRO A 200 6.49 3.02 -20.68
N VAL A 201 5.40 2.48 -21.24
CA VAL A 201 5.29 1.08 -21.73
C VAL A 201 4.62 1.03 -23.11
N LEU A 202 5.17 0.18 -24.01
CA LEU A 202 4.62 -0.22 -25.31
C LEU A 202 4.03 -1.65 -25.23
N HIS A 203 2.84 -1.81 -25.82
CA HIS A 203 2.07 -3.02 -26.13
C HIS A 203 2.78 -4.40 -26.06
N GLN A 204 2.74 -5.06 -24.88
CA GLN A 204 2.59 -6.50 -24.59
C GLN A 204 3.13 -6.76 -23.16
N TYR A 205 2.56 -7.74 -22.43
CA TYR A 205 2.98 -8.10 -21.07
C TYR A 205 4.37 -8.77 -21.05
N HIS A 206 5.40 -7.97 -21.24
CA HIS A 206 6.81 -8.30 -21.06
C HIS A 206 7.46 -7.04 -20.51
N HIS A 207 7.96 -7.09 -19.27
CA HIS A 207 8.67 -5.94 -18.72
C HIS A 207 9.86 -6.32 -17.84
N PRO A 208 11.02 -5.68 -18.06
CA PRO A 208 12.10 -5.69 -17.09
C PRO A 208 11.71 -4.86 -15.86
N LEU A 209 11.61 -5.50 -14.70
CA LEU A 209 11.59 -4.87 -13.38
C LEU A 209 12.92 -4.18 -13.12
N LEU A 210 12.89 -2.89 -12.80
CA LEU A 210 14.06 -2.17 -12.30
C LEU A 210 14.45 -2.68 -10.90
N SER A 211 15.72 -2.54 -10.50
CA SER A 211 16.15 -2.91 -9.14
C SER A 211 15.43 -2.05 -8.11
N LYS A 212 14.86 -2.63 -7.04
CA LYS A 212 14.13 -1.87 -6.01
C LYS A 212 12.96 -1.05 -6.57
N GLY A 213 12.29 -1.59 -7.59
CA GLY A 213 11.26 -0.91 -8.37
C GLY A 213 9.87 -1.56 -8.31
N LEU A 214 8.89 -0.81 -8.80
CA LEU A 214 7.49 -1.19 -8.99
C LEU A 214 7.23 -1.46 -10.48
N LEU A 215 6.58 -2.57 -10.84
CA LEU A 215 6.27 -2.91 -12.23
C LEU A 215 5.08 -2.13 -12.78
N ALA A 216 3.98 -2.09 -12.03
CA ALA A 216 2.74 -1.45 -12.44
C ALA A 216 1.78 -1.40 -11.24
N LEU A 217 0.86 -0.44 -11.27
CA LEU A 217 -0.43 -0.55 -10.61
C LEU A 217 -1.45 -0.74 -11.73
N GLU A 218 -2.03 -1.92 -11.83
CA GLU A 218 -2.85 -2.28 -12.99
C GLU A 218 -4.31 -2.32 -12.60
N ARG A 219 -5.13 -1.43 -13.16
CA ARG A 219 -6.58 -1.54 -13.02
C ARG A 219 -7.09 -2.57 -14.02
N VAL A 220 -7.45 -3.74 -13.53
CA VAL A 220 -8.13 -4.78 -14.32
C VAL A 220 -9.63 -4.49 -14.31
N LEU A 221 -10.29 -4.42 -15.47
CA LEU A 221 -11.75 -4.27 -15.59
C LEU A 221 -12.40 -5.58 -16.08
N TYR A 222 -13.60 -5.88 -15.58
CA TYR A 222 -14.44 -7.02 -16.00
C TYR A 222 -15.59 -6.55 -16.88
#